data_AF-A0A317Z6E7-F1
#
_entry.id   AF-A0A317Z6E7-F1
#
_cell.length_a   1.000
_cell.length_b   1.000
_cell.length_c   1.000
_cell.angle_alpha   90.00
_cell.angle_beta   90.00
_cell.angle_gamma   90.00
#
_symmetry.space_group_name_H-M   'P 1'
#
loop_
_entity.id
_entity.type
_entity.pdbx_description
1 polymer ?
#
loop_
_entity_poly.entity_id
_entity_poly.type
_entity_poly.pdbx_seq_one_letter_code
_entity_poly.pdbx_strand_id
1 'polypeptide(L)'
;LYHLIIAFLILILGWALPLSTIEWLFIILAIFLVIITEAINTAIEYVVDLATQDFHIFAKHAKDVAAFSVLLASLFAFIVGCIIFIPKFVSFF
;
A
#
# COMPACT_ATOMS: atom_id res chain seq x y z
N LEU A 1 -7.82 1.91 -6.26
CA LEU A 1 -7.65 3.20 -6.99
C LEU A 1 -7.10 4.34 -6.11
N TYR A 2 -7.61 4.54 -4.89
CA TYR A 2 -7.12 5.58 -3.96
C TYR A 2 -5.63 5.43 -3.59
N HIS A 3 -5.14 4.20 -3.43
CA HIS A 3 -3.73 3.94 -3.14
C HIS A 3 -2.75 4.45 -4.23
N LEU A 4 -3.17 4.45 -5.51
CA LEU A 4 -2.36 4.96 -6.62
C LEU A 4 -2.24 6.49 -6.61
N ILE A 5 -3.31 7.19 -6.22
CA ILE A 5 -3.31 8.65 -6.07
C ILE A 5 -2.38 9.07 -4.92
N ILE A 6 -2.43 8.35 -3.80
CA ILE A 6 -1.56 8.58 -2.65
C ILE A 6 -0.09 8.30 -3.01
N ALA A 7 0.19 7.21 -3.73
CA ALA A 7 1.54 6.91 -4.21
C ALA A 7 2.09 8.04 -5.09
N PHE A 8 1.28 8.59 -6.01
CA PHE A 8 1.70 9.69 -6.87
C PHE A 8 2.01 10.98 -6.09
N LEU A 9 1.19 11.32 -5.08
CA LEU A 9 1.43 12.45 -4.18
C LEU A 9 2.74 12.29 -3.39
N ILE A 10 3.03 11.08 -2.90
CA ILE A 10 4.26 10.77 -2.16
C ILE A 10 5.49 10.94 -3.07
N LEU A 11 5.42 10.55 -4.34
CA LEU A 11 6.52 10.75 -5.29
C LEU A 11 6.81 12.24 -5.54
N ILE A 12 5.77 13.08 -5.63
CA ILE A 12 5.92 14.52 -5.78
C ILE A 12 6.57 15.13 -4.53
N LEU A 13 6.13 14.73 -3.33
CA LEU A 13 6.73 15.17 -2.06
C LEU A 13 8.18 14.72 -1.92
N GLY A 14 8.52 13.51 -2.36
CA GLY A 14 9.88 12.99 -2.37
C GLY A 14 10.81 13.75 -3.30
N TRP A 15 10.29 14.32 -4.39
CA TRP A 15 11.09 15.18 -5.28
C TRP A 15 11.34 16.57 -4.67
N ALA A 16 10.41 17.09 -3.86
CA ALA A 16 10.57 18.38 -3.19
C ALA A 16 11.62 18.37 -2.06
N LEU A 17 11.99 17.19 -1.54
CA LEU A 17 12.91 17.04 -0.41
C LEU A 17 14.22 16.33 -0.84
N PRO A 18 15.38 16.72 -0.28
CA PRO A 18 16.64 16.05 -0.56
C PRO A 18 16.69 14.66 0.11
N LEU A 19 16.13 13.66 -0.57
CA LEU A 19 16.13 12.26 -0.16
C LEU A 19 17.38 11.53 -0.68
N SER A 20 17.94 10.68 0.16
CA SER A 20 19.00 9.73 -0.17
C SER A 20 18.47 8.56 -1.00
N THR A 21 19.37 7.85 -1.68
CA THR A 21 19.04 6.66 -2.48
C THR A 21 18.34 5.58 -1.64
N ILE A 22 18.73 5.41 -0.37
CA ILE A 22 18.11 4.41 0.52
C ILE A 22 16.68 4.80 0.88
N GLU A 23 16.43 6.07 1.18
CA GLU A 23 15.08 6.59 1.44
C GLU A 23 14.17 6.37 0.22
N TRP A 24 14.67 6.64 -1.00
CA TRP A 24 13.96 6.36 -2.24
C TRP A 24 13.62 4.87 -2.42
N LEU A 25 14.56 3.96 -2.13
CA LEU A 25 14.31 2.52 -2.22
C LEU A 25 13.17 2.07 -1.30
N PHE A 26 13.11 2.59 -0.06
CA PHE A 26 12.03 2.26 0.87
C PHE A 26 10.68 2.86 0.45
N ILE A 27 10.66 4.08 -0.09
CA ILE A 27 9.42 4.68 -0.64
C ILE A 27 8.90 3.83 -1.81
N ILE A 28 9.78 3.49 -2.75
CA ILE A 28 9.41 2.66 -3.91
C ILE A 28 8.91 1.29 -3.42
N LEU A 29 9.62 0.64 -2.50
CA LEU A 29 9.20 -0.64 -1.92
C LEU A 29 7.81 -0.55 -1.29
N ALA A 30 7.55 0.48 -0.48
CA ALA A 30 6.27 0.71 0.15
C ALA A 30 5.13 0.85 -0.88
N ILE A 31 5.35 1.62 -1.95
CA ILE A 31 4.38 1.81 -3.03
C ILE A 31 4.10 0.48 -3.74
N PHE A 32 5.14 -0.24 -4.14
CA PHE A 32 4.99 -1.52 -4.84
C PHE A 32 4.30 -2.57 -3.95
N LEU A 33 4.59 -2.61 -2.65
CA LEU A 33 3.96 -3.55 -1.73
C LEU A 33 2.44 -3.34 -1.64
N VAL A 34 1.99 -2.09 -1.57
CA VAL A 34 0.55 -1.77 -1.58
C VAL A 34 -0.10 -2.18 -2.90
N ILE A 35 0.55 -1.92 -4.04
CA ILE A 35 0.02 -2.30 -5.35
C ILE A 35 -0.06 -3.82 -5.51
N ILE A 36 0.99 -4.55 -5.09
CA ILE A 36 1.04 -6.01 -5.15
C ILE A 36 -0.07 -6.61 -4.28
N THR A 37 -0.24 -6.12 -3.06
CA THR A 37 -1.28 -6.63 -2.16
C THR A 37 -2.69 -6.31 -2.64
N GLU A 38 -2.93 -5.13 -3.21
CA GLU A 38 -4.21 -4.79 -3.86
C GLU A 38 -4.49 -5.73 -5.05
N ALA A 39 -3.49 -5.99 -5.90
CA ALA A 39 -3.63 -6.90 -7.04
C ALA A 39 -3.94 -8.34 -6.60
N ILE A 40 -3.30 -8.80 -5.52
CA ILE A 40 -3.59 -10.11 -4.91
C ILE A 40 -5.01 -10.12 -4.33
N ASN A 41 -5.45 -9.04 -3.67
CA ASN A 41 -6.82 -8.94 -3.15
C ASN A 41 -7.86 -9.08 -4.27
N THR A 42 -7.70 -8.33 -5.35
CA THR A 42 -8.59 -8.43 -6.52
C THR A 42 -8.53 -9.82 -7.18
N ALA A 43 -7.36 -10.45 -7.25
CA ALA A 43 -7.24 -11.82 -7.77
C ALA A 43 -8.02 -12.83 -6.90
N ILE A 44 -7.94 -12.70 -5.58
CA ILE A 44 -8.70 -13.55 -4.64
C ILE A 44 -10.21 -13.27 -4.78
N GLU A 45 -10.62 -12.02 -4.89
CA GLU A 45 -12.03 -11.65 -5.14
C GLU A 45 -12.56 -12.34 -6.40
N TYR A 46 -11.84 -12.26 -7.52
CA TYR A 46 -12.23 -12.94 -8.76
C TYR A 46 -12.29 -14.46 -8.65
N VAL A 47 -11.34 -15.08 -7.94
CA VAL A 47 -11.36 -16.54 -7.72
C VAL A 47 -12.56 -16.94 -6.88
N VAL A 48 -12.89 -16.18 -5.84
CA VAL A 48 -14.05 -16.45 -4.98
C VAL A 48 -15.36 -16.25 -5.75
N ASP A 49 -15.48 -15.18 -6.53
CA ASP A 49 -16.67 -14.89 -7.33
C ASP A 49 -16.87 -15.91 -8.46
N LEU A 50 -15.78 -16.46 -9.01
CA LEU A 50 -15.83 -17.58 -9.95
C LEU A 50 -16.29 -18.88 -9.27
N ALA A 51 -15.85 -19.13 -8.05
CA ALA A 51 -16.12 -20.39 -7.34
C ALA A 51 -17.55 -20.49 -6.82
N THR A 52 -18.14 -19.38 -6.38
CA THR A 52 -19.51 -19.37 -5.83
C THR A 52 -20.16 -18.00 -5.89
N GLN A 53 -21.47 -17.98 -6.12
CA GLN A 53 -22.32 -16.79 -6.04
C GLN A 53 -23.16 -16.78 -4.74
N ASP A 54 -23.17 -17.88 -4.00
CA ASP A 54 -23.88 -18.02 -2.73
C ASP A 54 -22.98 -17.58 -1.56
N PHE A 55 -23.61 -17.17 -0.47
CA PHE A 55 -22.87 -16.82 0.73
C PHE A 55 -22.24 -18.06 1.38
N HIS A 56 -20.90 -18.07 1.47
CA HIS A 56 -20.16 -19.05 2.25
C HIS A 56 -19.22 -18.36 3.24
N ILE A 57 -19.20 -18.86 4.48
CA ILE A 57 -18.38 -18.28 5.55
C ILE A 57 -16.87 -18.31 5.21
N PHE A 58 -16.38 -19.38 4.59
CA PHE A 58 -14.98 -19.49 4.17
C PHE A 58 -14.64 -18.55 3.00
N ALA A 59 -15.58 -18.33 2.07
CA ALA A 59 -15.43 -17.36 0.98
C ALA A 59 -15.30 -15.94 1.55
N LYS A 60 -16.13 -15.61 2.55
CA LYS A 60 -16.00 -14.35 3.30
C LYS A 60 -14.63 -14.22 3.97
N HIS A 61 -14.19 -15.25 4.70
CA HIS A 61 -12.88 -15.22 5.36
C HIS A 61 -11.72 -15.06 4.38
N ALA A 62 -11.78 -15.68 3.20
CA ALA A 62 -10.77 -15.51 2.17
C ALA A 62 -10.68 -14.04 1.70
N LYS A 63 -11.82 -13.40 1.41
CA LYS A 63 -11.88 -11.98 1.04
C LYS A 63 -11.42 -11.07 2.18
N ASP A 64 -11.83 -11.35 3.42
CA ASP A 64 -11.46 -10.55 4.60
C ASP A 64 -9.94 -10.58 4.85
N VAL A 65 -9.29 -11.75 4.73
CA VAL A 65 -7.83 -11.89 4.90
C VAL A 65 -7.06 -11.21 3.75
N ALA A 66 -7.60 -11.27 2.53
CA ALA A 66 -7.01 -10.59 1.39
C ALA A 66 -7.05 -9.06 1.59
N ALA A 67 -8.18 -8.50 2.00
CA ALA A 67 -8.32 -7.08 2.31
C ALA A 67 -7.43 -6.67 3.50
N PHE A 68 -7.31 -7.51 4.53
CA PHE A 68 -6.39 -7.29 5.64
C PHE A 68 -4.91 -7.18 5.19
N SER A 69 -4.51 -7.93 4.17
CA SER A 69 -3.15 -7.86 3.63
C SER A 69 -2.86 -6.49 3.00
N VAL A 70 -3.85 -5.89 2.32
CA VAL A 70 -3.76 -4.52 1.78
C VAL A 70 -3.63 -3.50 2.92
N LEU A 71 -4.40 -3.67 3.99
CA LEU A 71 -4.32 -2.80 5.17
C LEU A 71 -2.92 -2.82 5.79
N LEU A 72 -2.31 -4.00 5.95
CA LEU A 72 -0.96 -4.13 6.48
C LEU A 72 0.09 -3.45 5.58
N ALA A 73 0.00 -3.63 4.26
CA ALA A 73 0.90 -2.96 3.32
C ALA A 73 0.73 -1.43 3.37
N SER A 74 -0.52 -0.96 3.51
CA SER A 74 -0.83 0.47 3.64
C SER A 74 -0.27 1.07 4.93
N LEU A 75 -0.36 0.33 6.04
CA LEU A 75 0.23 0.73 7.32
C LEU A 75 1.77 0.78 7.24
N PHE A 76 2.39 -0.20 6.60
CA PHE A 76 3.83 -0.18 6.34
C PHE A 76 4.24 1.07 5.55
N ALA A 77 3.53 1.38 4.47
CA ALA A 77 3.79 2.56 3.66
C ALA A 77 3.64 3.87 4.47
N PHE A 78 2.62 3.96 5.33
CA PHE A 78 2.44 5.09 6.24
C PHE A 78 3.63 5.25 7.21
N ILE A 79 4.06 4.17 7.85
CA ILE A 79 5.19 4.20 8.80
C ILE A 79 6.49 4.62 8.09
N VAL A 80 6.79 4.05 6.92
CA VAL A 80 7.95 4.43 6.10
C VAL A 80 7.89 5.92 5.74
N GLY A 81 6.72 6.40 5.31
CA GLY A 81 6.49 7.80 5.03
C GLY A 81 6.78 8.70 6.24
N CYS A 82 6.26 8.35 7.42
CA CYS A 82 6.54 9.10 8.65
C CYS A 82 8.04 9.14 8.98
N ILE A 83 8.73 7.99 8.91
CA ILE A 83 10.16 7.89 9.23
C ILE A 83 11.01 8.77 8.31
N ILE A 84 10.68 8.82 7.02
CA ILE A 84 11.47 9.56 6.03
C ILE A 84 11.09 11.04 6.00
N PHE A 85 9.79 11.36 5.94
CA PHE A 85 9.33 12.72 5.70
C PHE A 85 9.32 13.60 6.96
N ILE A 86 9.02 13.07 8.16
CA ILE A 86 8.94 13.90 9.37
C ILE A 86 10.28 14.58 9.69
N PRO A 87 11.43 13.87 9.75
CA PRO A 87 12.70 14.52 10.06
C PRO A 87 13.10 15.55 9.00
N LYS A 88 12.83 15.25 7.72
CA LYS A 88 13.13 16.15 6.60
C LYS A 88 12.32 17.44 6.68
N PHE A 89 11.01 17.34 6.96
CA PHE A 89 10.15 18.51 7.16
C PHE A 89 10.58 19.36 8.36
N VAL A 90 10.92 18.72 9.49
CA VAL A 90 11.38 19.44 10.70
C VAL A 90 12.74 20.09 10.48
N SER A 91 13.64 19.48 9.69
CA SER A 91 14.95 20.07 9.39
C SER A 91 14.91 21.18 8.33
N PHE A 92 13.84 21.23 7.53
CA PHE A 92 13.65 22.22 6.47
C PHE A 92 13.03 23.53 6.98
N PHE A 93 12.34 23.47 8.12
CA PHE A 93 11.85 24.64 8.87
C PHE A 93 12.85 25.07 9.96
#